data_AF-A0A5M3XW46-F1
#
_entry.id   AF-A0A5M3XW46-F1
#
_cell.length_a   1.000
_cell.length_b   1.000
_cell.length_c   1.000
_cell.angle_alpha   90.00
_cell.angle_beta   90.00
_cell.angle_gamma   90.00
#
_symmetry.space_group_name_H-M   'P 1'
#
loop_
_entity.id
_entity.type
_entity.pdbx_description
1 polymer ?
#
loop_
_entity_poly.entity_id
_entity_poly.type
_entity_poly.pdbx_seq_one_letter_code
_entity_poly.pdbx_strand_id
1 'polypeptide(L)'
;MSAPAVDAAPACLLGASPVDFYRHTMSVPSLRRYLEIKVHHLIQDHDWARIRVIGDYDRTSVISTNEKNDKLFNWQRPTAEFNAEALTVKCFPGVDYVHHYALIIATYLNIVGRYRGQVDYELPDESLCEASVARLNVDPSTDDLVVLGWGLGRFAGGTQWTPGHGYAWKRAEVEGRRVLYLGYLHSIWGDVAGRVVSRLAALGARRVVYVGKVGSLDSHIAPNTSLATGNSSVMAEGRVSWRDFFDDLAIGQPDTCSGVHVTSPSILLEGENWLAGQHGHRFVDPEIGHMGRAAHAADIEFGFLHVISNNLAHAYPVDLSNERLATVVERRTHLLDRIHEIIRLRLRTISLEDAH
;
A
#
# COMPACT_ATOMS: atom_id res chain seq x y z
N MET A 1 -40.65 -13.76 -20.86
CA MET A 1 -40.68 -13.67 -19.39
C MET A 1 -39.34 -13.13 -18.94
N SER A 2 -39.30 -11.84 -18.62
CA SER A 2 -38.11 -11.15 -18.11
C SER A 2 -37.85 -11.62 -16.67
N ALA A 3 -36.62 -12.06 -16.39
CA ALA A 3 -36.19 -12.34 -15.04
C ALA A 3 -36.33 -11.07 -14.18
N PRO A 4 -36.76 -11.18 -12.91
CA PRO A 4 -36.86 -10.03 -12.03
C PRO A 4 -35.46 -9.48 -11.77
N ALA A 5 -35.33 -8.15 -11.84
CA ALA A 5 -34.14 -7.46 -11.39
C ALA A 5 -33.90 -7.82 -9.92
N VAL A 6 -32.71 -8.33 -9.63
CA VAL A 6 -32.24 -8.51 -8.27
C VAL A 6 -31.99 -7.10 -7.74
N ASP A 7 -32.89 -6.62 -6.88
CA ASP A 7 -32.68 -5.39 -6.12
C ASP A 7 -31.40 -5.57 -5.30
N ALA A 8 -30.31 -4.93 -5.74
CA ALA A 8 -29.11 -4.78 -4.96
C ALA A 8 -29.49 -4.03 -3.68
N ALA A 9 -29.12 -4.56 -2.52
CA ALA A 9 -29.32 -3.88 -1.25
C ALA A 9 -28.78 -2.44 -1.35
N PRO A 10 -29.51 -1.43 -0.85
CA PRO A 10 -29.06 -0.05 -0.96
C PRO A 10 -27.71 0.08 -0.30
N ALA A 11 -26.72 0.50 -1.08
CA ALA A 11 -25.37 0.68 -0.60
C ALA A 11 -25.37 1.63 0.61
N CYS A 12 -24.77 1.20 1.72
CA CYS A 12 -24.76 1.97 2.95
C CYS A 12 -23.82 3.17 2.76
N LEU A 13 -24.41 4.36 2.62
CA LEU A 13 -23.67 5.61 2.55
C LEU A 13 -23.17 5.97 3.96
N LEU A 14 -21.86 6.13 4.11
CA LEU A 14 -21.18 6.42 5.37
C LEU A 14 -20.59 7.84 5.34
N GLY A 15 -20.76 8.60 6.42
CA GLY A 15 -20.14 9.91 6.55
C GLY A 15 -18.67 9.81 6.96
N ALA A 16 -17.79 10.58 6.32
CA ALA A 16 -16.38 10.66 6.68
C ALA A 16 -16.14 11.85 7.62
N SER A 17 -15.68 11.58 8.84
CA SER A 17 -15.28 12.62 9.79
C SER A 17 -13.77 12.91 9.67
N PRO A 18 -13.34 14.18 9.68
CA PRO A 18 -11.92 14.51 9.68
C PRO A 18 -11.25 14.00 10.94
N VAL A 19 -9.98 13.63 10.83
CA VAL A 19 -9.19 13.23 12.00
C VAL A 19 -8.78 14.45 12.83
N ASP A 20 -8.47 14.24 14.10
CA ASP A 20 -7.89 15.28 14.96
C ASP A 20 -6.44 15.56 14.53
N PHE A 21 -6.30 16.49 13.60
CA PHE A 21 -5.00 16.84 13.01
C PHE A 21 -4.06 17.57 14.00
N TYR A 22 -4.56 18.05 15.15
CA TYR A 22 -3.70 18.65 16.19
C TYR A 22 -2.97 17.59 17.01
N ARG A 23 -3.53 16.38 17.09
CA ARG A 23 -2.98 15.24 17.84
C ARG A 23 -2.51 14.11 16.93
N HIS A 24 -2.25 14.44 15.67
CA HIS A 24 -1.73 13.51 14.69
C HIS A 24 -0.21 13.36 14.83
N THR A 25 0.34 12.16 14.57
CA THR A 25 1.80 11.92 14.68
C THR A 25 2.62 12.71 13.65
N MET A 26 2.02 13.05 12.51
CA MET A 26 2.54 14.09 11.62
C MET A 26 2.16 15.47 12.13
N SER A 27 3.14 16.38 12.15
CA SER A 27 2.88 17.81 12.38
C SER A 27 1.84 18.36 11.39
N VAL A 28 1.08 19.39 11.79
CA VAL A 28 0.06 20.01 10.92
C VAL A 28 0.62 20.42 9.55
N PRO A 29 1.81 21.07 9.43
CA PRO A 29 2.41 21.35 8.12
C PRO A 29 2.72 20.10 7.30
N SER A 30 3.30 19.05 7.92
CA SER A 30 3.63 17.79 7.24
C SER A 30 2.36 17.08 6.75
N LEU A 31 1.33 17.01 7.60
CA LEU A 31 0.05 16.39 7.27
C LEU A 31 -0.66 17.15 6.14
N ARG A 32 -0.74 18.47 6.22
CA ARG A 32 -1.31 19.30 5.16
C ARG A 32 -0.63 19.04 3.82
N ARG A 33 0.72 19.06 3.79
CA ARG A 33 1.50 18.78 2.58
C ARG A 33 1.27 17.37 2.05
N TYR A 34 1.16 16.38 2.94
CA TYR A 34 0.80 15.02 2.56
C TYR A 34 -0.56 14.96 1.87
N LEU A 35 -1.56 15.65 2.41
CA LEU A 35 -2.93 15.66 1.88
C LEU A 35 -3.03 16.41 0.54
N GLU A 36 -2.36 17.56 0.41
CA GLU A 36 -2.36 18.39 -0.81
C GLU A 36 -1.89 17.61 -2.05
N ILE A 37 -0.92 16.71 -1.92
CA ILE A 37 -0.42 15.90 -3.04
C ILE A 37 -1.26 14.64 -3.33
N LYS A 38 -2.32 14.39 -2.54
CA LYS A 38 -3.16 13.19 -2.61
C LYS A 38 -4.59 13.51 -3.02
N VAL A 39 -5.13 14.61 -2.49
CA VAL A 39 -6.48 15.07 -2.79
C VAL A 39 -6.62 15.34 -4.30
N HIS A 40 -7.80 15.10 -4.85
CA HIS A 40 -8.08 15.40 -6.25
C HIS A 40 -8.13 16.92 -6.47
N HIS A 41 -7.52 17.43 -7.54
CA HIS A 41 -7.46 18.88 -7.83
C HIS A 41 -8.82 19.57 -7.83
N LEU A 42 -9.88 18.93 -8.36
CA LEU A 42 -11.24 19.46 -8.32
C LEU A 42 -11.76 19.80 -6.91
N ILE A 43 -11.24 19.18 -5.86
CA ILE A 43 -11.58 19.50 -4.45
C ILE A 43 -10.85 20.77 -4.01
N GLN A 44 -9.65 20.99 -4.52
CA GLN A 44 -8.85 22.19 -4.28
C GLN A 44 -9.46 23.38 -5.02
N ASP A 45 -9.90 23.16 -6.26
CA ASP A 45 -10.33 24.21 -7.19
C ASP A 45 -11.79 24.66 -7.00
N HIS A 46 -12.65 23.82 -6.41
CA HIS A 46 -14.09 24.09 -6.29
C HIS A 46 -14.67 23.70 -4.93
N ASP A 47 -15.70 24.42 -4.49
CA ASP A 47 -16.46 24.15 -3.26
C ASP A 47 -17.72 23.35 -3.51
N TRP A 48 -17.61 22.04 -3.30
CA TRP A 48 -18.68 21.09 -3.57
C TRP A 48 -19.66 21.01 -2.41
N ALA A 49 -20.95 21.07 -2.72
CA ALA A 49 -22.01 20.85 -1.75
C ALA A 49 -22.05 19.42 -1.21
N ARG A 50 -21.66 18.44 -2.05
CA ARG A 50 -21.49 17.02 -1.67
C ARG A 50 -20.29 16.41 -2.38
N ILE A 51 -19.56 15.57 -1.67
CA ILE A 51 -18.45 14.78 -2.17
C ILE A 51 -18.69 13.32 -1.79
N ARG A 52 -18.68 12.43 -2.78
CA ARG A 52 -18.82 10.99 -2.59
C ARG A 52 -17.53 10.28 -2.95
N VAL A 53 -17.08 9.33 -2.15
CA VAL A 53 -15.93 8.46 -2.46
C VAL A 53 -16.43 7.03 -2.65
N ILE A 54 -16.13 6.42 -3.80
CA ILE A 54 -16.61 5.08 -4.14
C ILE A 54 -15.48 4.20 -4.68
N GLY A 55 -15.64 2.89 -4.55
CA GLY A 55 -14.75 1.90 -5.20
C GLY A 55 -15.22 1.59 -6.61
N ASP A 56 -14.94 2.45 -7.58
CA ASP A 56 -15.29 2.25 -9.00
C ASP A 56 -14.14 2.74 -9.89
N TYR A 57 -13.10 1.92 -10.07
CA TYR A 57 -11.89 2.36 -10.74
C TYR A 57 -12.10 2.61 -12.24
N ASP A 58 -12.28 3.86 -12.61
CA ASP A 58 -12.52 4.28 -13.99
C ASP A 58 -11.50 5.32 -14.45
N ARG A 59 -10.68 4.95 -15.43
CA ARG A 59 -9.66 5.82 -16.02
C ARG A 59 -10.14 6.64 -17.21
N THR A 60 -11.41 6.51 -17.59
CA THR A 60 -12.07 7.38 -18.58
C THR A 60 -12.66 8.65 -17.95
N SER A 61 -12.86 8.63 -16.63
CA SER A 61 -13.19 9.80 -15.80
C SER A 61 -12.05 10.83 -15.71
N VAL A 62 -12.31 11.98 -15.08
CA VAL A 62 -11.31 13.06 -14.94
C VAL A 62 -10.10 12.56 -14.15
N ILE A 63 -8.92 12.65 -14.76
CA ILE A 63 -7.65 12.24 -14.16
C ILE A 63 -7.13 13.36 -13.27
N SER A 64 -6.65 13.01 -12.07
CA SER A 64 -6.04 13.98 -11.16
C SER A 64 -4.77 14.59 -11.75
N THR A 65 -4.62 15.90 -11.67
CA THR A 65 -3.36 16.60 -12.01
C THR A 65 -2.23 16.30 -11.02
N ASN A 66 -2.54 15.67 -9.88
CA ASN A 66 -1.58 15.28 -8.84
C ASN A 66 -0.97 13.87 -9.05
N GLU A 67 -1.06 13.32 -10.27
CA GLU A 67 -0.37 12.09 -10.64
C GLU A 67 1.16 12.26 -10.71
N LYS A 68 1.88 11.17 -10.45
CA LYS A 68 3.35 11.19 -10.36
C LYS A 68 3.99 10.80 -11.69
N ASN A 69 4.59 11.74 -12.40
CA ASN A 69 5.23 11.47 -13.69
C ASN A 69 6.67 10.93 -13.57
N ASP A 70 7.21 10.85 -12.35
CA ASP A 70 8.58 10.43 -12.03
C ASP A 70 8.70 8.97 -11.57
N LYS A 71 7.60 8.20 -11.62
CA LYS A 71 7.56 6.83 -11.08
C LYS A 71 7.04 5.83 -12.08
N LEU A 72 7.62 4.63 -12.05
CA LEU A 72 7.15 3.48 -12.83
C LEU A 72 5.80 2.95 -12.33
N PHE A 73 5.59 2.93 -11.01
CA PHE A 73 4.44 2.34 -10.34
C PHE A 73 3.92 3.25 -9.22
N ASN A 74 2.68 3.00 -8.78
CA ASN A 74 1.99 3.78 -7.74
C ASN A 74 1.98 5.29 -8.04
N TRP A 75 1.73 5.63 -9.31
CA TRP A 75 1.62 7.00 -9.80
C TRP A 75 0.18 7.44 -10.04
N GLN A 76 -0.70 6.49 -10.37
CA GLN A 76 -2.12 6.75 -10.61
C GLN A 76 -2.80 7.13 -9.30
N ARG A 77 -3.64 8.16 -9.39
CA ARG A 77 -4.52 8.62 -8.31
C ARG A 77 -5.97 8.24 -8.64
N PRO A 78 -6.88 8.25 -7.65
CA PRO A 78 -8.30 8.22 -7.93
C PRO A 78 -8.69 9.27 -8.96
N THR A 79 -9.64 8.90 -9.81
CA THR A 79 -10.26 9.79 -10.79
C THR A 79 -11.50 10.44 -10.18
N ALA A 80 -12.11 11.35 -10.90
CA ALA A 80 -13.36 11.94 -10.48
C ALA A 80 -14.32 12.18 -11.65
N GLU A 81 -15.60 12.21 -11.32
CA GLU A 81 -16.66 12.74 -12.16
C GLU A 81 -17.46 13.75 -11.34
N PHE A 82 -18.11 14.69 -12.02
CA PHE A 82 -18.91 15.70 -11.34
C PHE A 82 -20.13 16.08 -12.17
N ASN A 83 -21.14 16.59 -11.48
CA ASN A 83 -22.28 17.27 -12.07
C ASN A 83 -22.51 18.60 -11.32
N ALA A 84 -23.66 19.25 -11.53
CA ALA A 84 -23.94 20.54 -10.91
C ALA A 84 -24.02 20.50 -9.36
N GLU A 85 -24.24 19.32 -8.76
CA GLU A 85 -24.55 19.19 -7.33
C GLU A 85 -23.47 18.44 -6.52
N ALA A 86 -22.71 17.55 -7.15
CA ALA A 86 -21.81 16.66 -6.43
C ALA A 86 -20.55 16.29 -7.23
N LEU A 87 -19.48 16.03 -6.47
CA LEU A 87 -18.26 15.38 -6.94
C LEU A 87 -18.25 13.92 -6.50
N THR A 88 -17.99 13.00 -7.41
CA THR A 88 -17.74 11.59 -7.10
C THR A 88 -16.27 11.28 -7.37
N VAL A 89 -15.54 10.88 -6.34
CA VAL A 89 -14.15 10.41 -6.40
C VAL A 89 -14.14 8.89 -6.47
N LYS A 90 -13.43 8.37 -7.47
CA LYS A 90 -13.42 6.97 -7.89
C LYS A 90 -12.09 6.30 -7.57
N CYS A 91 -12.08 5.50 -6.51
CA CYS A 91 -10.91 4.76 -6.02
C CYS A 91 -10.83 3.35 -6.63
N PHE A 92 -9.67 2.70 -6.49
CA PHE A 92 -9.59 1.27 -6.73
C PHE A 92 -10.47 0.53 -5.72
N PRO A 93 -11.25 -0.50 -6.11
CA PRO A 93 -12.12 -1.20 -5.18
C PRO A 93 -11.32 -1.91 -4.07
N GLY A 94 -11.44 -1.36 -2.87
CA GLY A 94 -10.91 -1.87 -1.62
C GLY A 94 -11.54 -1.09 -0.47
N VAL A 95 -11.91 -1.79 0.59
CA VAL A 95 -12.60 -1.22 1.75
C VAL A 95 -11.73 -0.16 2.41
N ASP A 96 -10.48 -0.49 2.70
CA ASP A 96 -9.55 0.43 3.36
C ASP A 96 -9.16 1.58 2.45
N TYR A 97 -9.07 1.33 1.14
CA TYR A 97 -8.64 2.36 0.18
C TYR A 97 -9.70 3.44 -0.01
N VAL A 98 -10.97 3.06 -0.12
CA VAL A 98 -12.09 3.99 -0.18
C VAL A 98 -12.21 4.79 1.11
N HIS A 99 -12.18 4.11 2.26
CA HIS A 99 -12.24 4.77 3.56
C HIS A 99 -11.05 5.74 3.75
N HIS A 100 -9.83 5.32 3.41
CA HIS A 100 -8.65 6.17 3.48
C HIS A 100 -8.80 7.45 2.64
N TYR A 101 -9.32 7.37 1.41
CA TYR A 101 -9.53 8.55 0.59
C TYR A 101 -10.64 9.47 1.12
N ALA A 102 -11.69 8.90 1.70
CA ALA A 102 -12.71 9.69 2.39
C ALA A 102 -12.12 10.49 3.55
N LEU A 103 -11.26 9.86 4.36
CA LEU A 103 -10.52 10.53 5.44
C LEU A 103 -9.55 11.60 4.91
N ILE A 104 -8.84 11.34 3.79
CA ILE A 104 -7.96 12.34 3.14
C ILE A 104 -8.77 13.60 2.83
N ILE A 105 -9.91 13.44 2.18
CA ILE A 105 -10.71 14.57 1.70
C ILE A 105 -11.31 15.34 2.88
N ALA A 106 -11.95 14.64 3.82
CA ALA A 106 -12.54 15.27 4.99
C ALA A 106 -11.50 16.03 5.82
N THR A 107 -10.34 15.42 6.07
CA THR A 107 -9.26 16.03 6.85
C THR A 107 -8.64 17.22 6.12
N TYR A 108 -8.41 17.12 4.81
CA TYR A 108 -7.92 18.23 4.01
C TYR A 108 -8.86 19.43 4.09
N LEU A 109 -10.16 19.20 3.84
CA LEU A 109 -11.17 20.25 3.92
C LEU A 109 -11.24 20.87 5.31
N ASN A 110 -11.06 20.08 6.37
CA ASN A 110 -11.07 20.59 7.73
C ASN A 110 -9.86 21.52 7.99
N ILE A 111 -8.67 21.09 7.57
CA ILE A 111 -7.43 21.90 7.70
C ILE A 111 -7.54 23.24 6.96
N VAL A 112 -8.22 23.28 5.80
CA VAL A 112 -8.41 24.51 5.03
C VAL A 112 -9.69 25.27 5.38
N GLY A 113 -10.41 24.88 6.44
CA GLY A 113 -11.61 25.58 6.93
C GLY A 113 -12.85 25.45 6.03
N ARG A 114 -12.93 24.39 5.23
CA ARG A 114 -14.00 24.14 4.24
C ARG A 114 -14.84 22.90 4.54
N TYR A 115 -14.55 22.15 5.59
CA TYR A 115 -15.36 20.99 5.97
C TYR A 115 -16.68 21.40 6.61
N ARG A 116 -17.78 20.82 6.13
CA ARG A 116 -19.16 21.08 6.55
C ARG A 116 -19.97 19.78 6.73
N GLY A 117 -19.31 18.65 6.84
CA GLY A 117 -19.97 17.33 6.85
C GLY A 117 -20.40 16.85 5.46
N GLN A 118 -19.75 17.34 4.39
CA GLN A 118 -20.16 17.09 3.01
C GLN A 118 -19.49 15.86 2.35
N VAL A 119 -18.72 15.09 3.11
CA VAL A 119 -17.90 13.98 2.57
C VAL A 119 -18.52 12.66 3.00
N ASP A 120 -19.05 11.93 2.03
CA ASP A 120 -19.61 10.60 2.22
C ASP A 120 -18.81 9.56 1.42
N TYR A 121 -18.90 8.29 1.79
CA TYR A 121 -18.29 7.20 1.06
C TYR A 121 -19.18 5.95 1.03
N GLU A 122 -18.97 5.14 0.01
CA GLU A 122 -19.62 3.85 -0.18
C GLU A 122 -18.54 2.76 -0.27
N LEU A 123 -18.58 1.83 0.68
CA LEU A 123 -17.67 0.70 0.66
C LEU A 123 -18.02 -0.24 -0.50
N PRO A 124 -17.04 -0.69 -1.29
CA PRO A 124 -17.28 -1.66 -2.34
C PRO A 124 -17.69 -3.00 -1.71
N ASP A 125 -18.59 -3.72 -2.37
CA ASP A 125 -18.90 -5.09 -1.98
C ASP A 125 -17.77 -6.06 -2.33
N GLU A 126 -17.84 -7.27 -1.76
CA GLU A 126 -16.82 -8.31 -1.94
C GLU A 126 -16.67 -8.71 -3.41
N SER A 127 -17.79 -8.83 -4.15
CA SER A 127 -17.79 -9.24 -5.54
C SER A 127 -17.05 -8.23 -6.42
N LEU A 128 -17.22 -6.93 -6.18
CA LEU A 128 -16.55 -5.86 -6.91
C LEU A 128 -15.04 -5.83 -6.62
N CYS A 129 -14.67 -6.07 -5.36
CA CYS A 129 -13.27 -6.18 -4.95
C CYS A 129 -12.58 -7.38 -5.61
N GLU A 130 -13.22 -8.56 -5.56
CA GLU A 130 -12.72 -9.79 -6.19
C GLU A 130 -12.59 -9.63 -7.71
N ALA A 131 -13.64 -9.16 -8.38
CA ALA A 131 -13.64 -8.94 -9.83
C ALA A 131 -12.54 -7.95 -10.26
N SER A 132 -12.25 -6.95 -9.44
CA SER A 132 -11.23 -5.95 -9.73
C SER A 132 -9.81 -6.49 -9.70
N VAL A 133 -9.52 -7.40 -8.76
CA VAL A 133 -8.20 -8.05 -8.66
C VAL A 133 -8.10 -9.25 -9.61
N ALA A 134 -9.21 -9.91 -9.95
CA ALA A 134 -9.24 -11.02 -10.91
C ALA A 134 -8.70 -10.64 -12.32
N ARG A 135 -8.69 -9.33 -12.64
CA ARG A 135 -8.04 -8.79 -13.83
C ARG A 135 -6.51 -9.01 -13.88
N LEU A 136 -5.88 -9.33 -12.75
CA LEU A 136 -4.52 -9.87 -12.72
C LEU A 136 -4.55 -11.28 -13.34
N ASN A 137 -3.92 -11.43 -14.50
CA ASN A 137 -3.91 -12.66 -15.30
C ASN A 137 -2.51 -13.15 -15.70
N VAL A 138 -1.46 -12.63 -15.05
CA VAL A 138 -0.10 -13.15 -15.22
C VAL A 138 -0.01 -14.52 -14.54
N ASP A 139 0.61 -15.51 -15.19
CA ASP A 139 0.81 -16.85 -14.64
C ASP A 139 2.13 -16.94 -13.84
N PRO A 140 2.11 -16.97 -12.49
CA PRO A 140 3.29 -17.13 -11.65
C PRO A 140 3.66 -18.59 -11.37
N SER A 141 2.94 -19.59 -11.89
CA SER A 141 3.10 -21.01 -11.49
C SER A 141 4.49 -21.60 -11.81
N THR A 142 5.21 -20.97 -12.74
CA THR A 142 6.57 -21.35 -13.15
C THR A 142 7.64 -20.40 -12.63
N ASP A 143 7.26 -19.40 -11.82
CA ASP A 143 8.17 -18.43 -11.22
C ASP A 143 8.51 -18.88 -9.78
N ASP A 144 9.78 -18.94 -9.42
CA ASP A 144 10.26 -19.35 -8.08
C ASP A 144 9.86 -18.33 -6.99
N LEU A 145 9.71 -17.06 -7.40
CA LEU A 145 9.40 -15.92 -6.54
C LEU A 145 8.65 -14.83 -7.31
N VAL A 146 7.61 -14.27 -6.68
CA VAL A 146 7.00 -13.01 -7.11
C VAL A 146 7.49 -11.87 -6.21
N VAL A 147 8.06 -10.82 -6.79
CA VAL A 147 8.44 -9.58 -6.08
C VAL A 147 7.52 -8.45 -6.51
N LEU A 148 6.80 -7.84 -5.56
CA LEU A 148 5.91 -6.72 -5.83
C LEU A 148 6.25 -5.48 -5.00
N GLY A 149 5.81 -4.32 -5.48
CA GLY A 149 5.87 -3.06 -4.74
C GLY A 149 6.83 -2.01 -5.33
N TRP A 150 7.65 -1.41 -4.48
CA TRP A 150 8.48 -0.24 -4.78
C TRP A 150 9.92 -0.61 -5.17
N GLY A 151 10.55 0.23 -6.00
CA GLY A 151 11.96 0.05 -6.40
C GLY A 151 12.22 -0.99 -7.49
N LEU A 152 11.18 -1.67 -8.01
CA LEU A 152 11.32 -2.80 -8.93
C LEU A 152 12.13 -2.54 -10.21
N GLY A 153 12.13 -1.31 -10.72
CA GLY A 153 12.95 -0.92 -11.87
C GLY A 153 14.45 -1.12 -11.64
N ARG A 154 14.92 -1.05 -10.39
CA ARG A 154 16.32 -1.32 -10.04
C ARG A 154 16.63 -2.81 -9.96
N PHE A 155 15.65 -3.65 -9.66
CA PHE A 155 15.84 -5.09 -9.51
C PHE A 155 15.79 -5.80 -10.87
N ALA A 156 14.79 -5.47 -11.69
CA ALA A 156 14.51 -6.18 -12.93
C ALA A 156 15.42 -5.77 -14.11
N GLY A 157 16.19 -4.68 -13.97
CA GLY A 157 16.97 -4.06 -15.03
C GLY A 157 16.12 -3.59 -16.22
N GLY A 158 16.71 -2.85 -17.17
CA GLY A 158 16.04 -2.45 -18.43
C GLY A 158 14.78 -1.57 -18.27
N THR A 159 14.22 -1.11 -19.38
CA THR A 159 13.10 -0.15 -19.39
C THR A 159 11.76 -0.75 -19.84
N GLN A 160 11.76 -1.92 -20.48
CA GLN A 160 10.55 -2.53 -21.05
C GLN A 160 9.84 -3.42 -20.04
N TRP A 161 8.56 -3.11 -19.77
CA TRP A 161 7.65 -3.86 -18.92
C TRP A 161 6.44 -4.31 -19.73
N THR A 162 5.92 -5.50 -19.47
CA THR A 162 4.70 -5.99 -20.13
C THR A 162 3.48 -5.39 -19.42
N PRO A 163 2.66 -4.59 -20.12
CA PRO A 163 1.50 -3.97 -19.51
C PRO A 163 0.38 -4.98 -19.26
N GLY A 164 -0.40 -4.72 -18.21
CA GLY A 164 -1.69 -5.35 -17.91
C GLY A 164 -2.73 -4.31 -17.51
N HIS A 165 -3.89 -4.75 -17.00
CA HIS A 165 -4.97 -3.85 -16.59
C HIS A 165 -4.70 -3.22 -15.22
N GLY A 166 -4.03 -2.07 -15.20
CA GLY A 166 -3.69 -1.36 -13.96
C GLY A 166 -2.40 -1.84 -13.29
N TYR A 167 -1.66 -2.73 -13.93
CA TYR A 167 -0.35 -3.22 -13.50
C TYR A 167 0.58 -3.37 -14.71
N ALA A 168 1.86 -3.58 -14.44
CA ALA A 168 2.81 -4.10 -15.42
C ALA A 168 3.73 -5.09 -14.73
N TRP A 169 4.28 -6.02 -15.50
CA TRP A 169 5.14 -7.07 -14.98
C TRP A 169 6.36 -7.30 -15.85
N LYS A 170 7.37 -7.94 -15.26
CA LYS A 170 8.59 -8.34 -15.93
C LYS A 170 9.16 -9.59 -15.27
N ARG A 171 9.78 -10.47 -16.07
CA ARG A 171 10.53 -11.60 -15.54
C ARG A 171 12.04 -11.40 -15.71
N ALA A 172 12.80 -11.92 -14.78
CA ALA A 172 14.25 -12.03 -14.90
C ALA A 172 14.72 -13.34 -14.25
N GLU A 173 15.91 -13.77 -14.63
CA GLU A 173 16.63 -14.83 -13.94
C GLU A 173 17.55 -14.18 -12.88
N VAL A 174 17.48 -14.70 -11.65
CA VAL A 174 18.27 -14.22 -10.52
C VAL A 174 18.83 -15.45 -9.81
N GLU A 175 20.15 -15.63 -9.84
CA GLU A 175 20.81 -16.79 -9.20
C GLU A 175 20.27 -18.14 -9.70
N GLY A 176 20.01 -18.26 -11.01
CA GLY A 176 19.42 -19.46 -11.62
C GLY A 176 17.93 -19.66 -11.34
N ARG A 177 17.27 -18.72 -10.66
CA ARG A 177 15.85 -18.76 -10.30
C ARG A 177 15.05 -17.78 -11.13
N ARG A 178 13.82 -18.16 -11.48
CA ARG A 178 12.93 -17.32 -12.26
C ARG A 178 12.12 -16.41 -11.33
N VAL A 179 12.28 -15.10 -11.48
CA VAL A 179 11.62 -14.10 -10.63
C VAL A 179 10.64 -13.27 -11.45
N LEU A 180 9.39 -13.19 -10.99
CA LEU A 180 8.36 -12.31 -11.53
C LEU A 180 8.29 -11.01 -10.73
N TYR A 181 8.62 -9.89 -11.35
CA TYR A 181 8.41 -8.55 -10.80
C TYR A 181 7.05 -8.03 -11.21
N LEU A 182 6.23 -7.62 -10.23
CA LEU A 182 4.87 -7.12 -10.46
C LEU A 182 4.67 -5.75 -9.81
N GLY A 183 4.37 -4.73 -10.62
CA GLY A 183 4.06 -3.40 -10.12
C GLY A 183 2.67 -2.94 -10.52
N TYR A 184 1.95 -2.33 -9.58
CA TYR A 184 0.65 -1.71 -9.83
C TYR A 184 0.81 -0.23 -10.17
N LEU A 185 0.04 0.25 -11.14
CA LEU A 185 0.06 1.65 -11.56
C LEU A 185 -0.61 2.55 -10.51
N HIS A 186 -1.63 2.03 -9.80
CA HIS A 186 -2.27 2.64 -8.63
C HIS A 186 -1.69 2.09 -7.31
N SER A 187 -2.08 2.69 -6.17
CA SER A 187 -1.77 2.12 -4.84
C SER A 187 -2.58 0.83 -4.62
N ILE A 188 -1.98 -0.19 -4.01
CA ILE A 188 -2.65 -1.40 -3.51
C ILE A 188 -2.80 -1.30 -1.99
N TRP A 189 -3.59 -0.33 -1.55
CA TRP A 189 -3.70 0.05 -0.14
C TRP A 189 -4.55 -0.94 0.67
N GLY A 190 -4.14 -1.22 1.91
CA GLY A 190 -4.95 -1.98 2.87
C GLY A 190 -5.33 -3.37 2.36
N ASP A 191 -6.62 -3.70 2.48
CA ASP A 191 -7.18 -4.97 2.01
C ASP A 191 -6.91 -5.30 0.53
N VAL A 192 -6.73 -4.30 -0.34
CA VAL A 192 -6.35 -4.53 -1.75
C VAL A 192 -5.05 -5.32 -1.86
N ALA A 193 -4.06 -5.01 -1.03
CA ALA A 193 -2.77 -5.69 -1.02
C ALA A 193 -2.92 -7.18 -0.66
N GLY A 194 -3.74 -7.50 0.33
CA GLY A 194 -4.06 -8.90 0.68
C GLY A 194 -4.74 -9.64 -0.46
N ARG A 195 -5.72 -9.00 -1.12
CA ARG A 195 -6.44 -9.58 -2.27
C ARG A 195 -5.49 -9.90 -3.43
N VAL A 196 -4.49 -9.04 -3.69
CA VAL A 196 -3.45 -9.30 -4.69
C VAL A 196 -2.67 -10.57 -4.36
N VAL A 197 -2.29 -10.77 -3.09
CA VAL A 197 -1.59 -11.99 -2.64
C VAL A 197 -2.47 -13.23 -2.80
N SER A 198 -3.75 -13.17 -2.38
CA SER A 198 -4.70 -14.27 -2.59
C SER A 198 -4.84 -14.63 -4.06
N ARG A 199 -4.90 -13.61 -4.95
CA ARG A 199 -4.98 -13.84 -6.40
C ARG A 199 -3.71 -14.46 -6.96
N LEU A 200 -2.53 -14.00 -6.54
CA LEU A 200 -1.26 -14.60 -6.94
C LEU A 200 -1.17 -16.08 -6.53
N ALA A 201 -1.57 -16.39 -5.29
CA ALA A 201 -1.62 -17.77 -4.81
C ALA A 201 -2.58 -18.64 -5.64
N ALA A 202 -3.79 -18.13 -5.94
CA ALA A 202 -4.76 -18.81 -6.79
C ALA A 202 -4.28 -19.02 -8.24
N LEU A 203 -3.33 -18.20 -8.70
CA LEU A 203 -2.67 -18.34 -10.00
C LEU A 203 -1.42 -19.26 -9.94
N GLY A 204 -1.06 -19.77 -8.76
CA GLY A 204 0.02 -20.75 -8.57
C GLY A 204 1.31 -20.21 -7.97
N ALA A 205 1.35 -18.97 -7.47
CA ALA A 205 2.54 -18.44 -6.80
C ALA A 205 2.77 -19.18 -5.48
N ARG A 206 4.01 -19.62 -5.23
CA ARG A 206 4.40 -20.29 -3.97
C ARG A 206 5.08 -19.35 -2.97
N ARG A 207 5.68 -18.26 -3.47
CA ARG A 207 6.47 -17.30 -2.69
C ARG A 207 6.24 -15.89 -3.17
N VAL A 208 5.98 -14.98 -2.23
CA VAL A 208 5.71 -13.58 -2.53
C VAL A 208 6.57 -12.70 -1.61
N VAL A 209 7.29 -11.74 -2.19
CA VAL A 209 8.04 -10.71 -1.46
C VAL A 209 7.46 -9.33 -1.75
N TYR A 210 7.09 -8.61 -0.70
CA TYR A 210 6.67 -7.22 -0.79
C TYR A 210 7.82 -6.27 -0.43
N VAL A 211 8.11 -5.35 -1.34
CA VAL A 211 9.09 -4.30 -1.14
C VAL A 211 8.38 -2.96 -1.10
N GLY A 212 8.66 -2.16 -0.09
CA GLY A 212 7.83 -1.01 0.23
C GLY A 212 8.50 -0.08 1.21
N LYS A 213 7.67 0.66 1.92
CA LYS A 213 8.07 1.59 2.96
C LYS A 213 7.20 1.36 4.18
N VAL A 214 7.76 1.60 5.35
CA VAL A 214 7.06 1.39 6.62
C VAL A 214 7.40 2.50 7.61
N GLY A 215 6.47 2.80 8.51
CA GLY A 215 6.72 3.64 9.68
C GLY A 215 7.35 2.84 10.81
N SER A 216 8.28 3.45 11.54
CA SER A 216 8.78 2.86 12.80
C SER A 216 8.01 3.37 14.01
N LEU A 217 7.78 2.46 14.95
CA LEU A 217 7.24 2.71 16.30
C LEU A 217 8.35 2.69 17.37
N ASP A 218 9.59 2.38 16.97
CA ASP A 218 10.76 2.38 17.83
C ASP A 218 11.49 3.71 17.70
N SER A 219 11.48 4.53 18.76
CA SER A 219 12.05 5.88 18.77
C SER A 219 13.55 5.94 18.46
N HIS A 220 14.27 4.81 18.47
CA HIS A 220 15.70 4.78 18.20
C HIS A 220 16.04 4.58 16.72
N ILE A 221 15.06 4.19 15.89
CA ILE A 221 15.31 3.92 14.47
C ILE A 221 15.19 5.21 13.66
N ALA A 222 16.33 5.67 13.15
CA ALA A 222 16.36 6.80 12.24
C ALA A 222 15.74 6.44 10.88
N PRO A 223 14.94 7.34 10.26
CA PRO A 223 14.42 7.11 8.92
C PRO A 223 15.51 6.95 7.85
N ASN A 224 15.29 6.01 6.94
CA ASN A 224 16.11 5.70 5.77
C ASN A 224 17.54 5.22 6.14
N THR A 225 17.71 4.56 7.27
CA THR A 225 18.99 3.92 7.66
C THR A 225 18.92 2.41 7.73
N SER A 226 17.71 1.82 7.74
CA SER A 226 17.51 0.40 7.97
C SER A 226 16.30 -0.14 7.21
N LEU A 227 16.27 -1.46 7.05
CA LEU A 227 15.20 -2.25 6.49
C LEU A 227 14.36 -2.87 7.61
N ALA A 228 13.06 -2.95 7.41
CA ALA A 228 12.15 -3.68 8.26
C ALA A 228 11.81 -5.03 7.64
N THR A 229 11.75 -6.07 8.47
CA THR A 229 11.23 -7.41 8.15
C THR A 229 10.44 -7.96 9.34
N GLY A 230 9.82 -9.11 9.17
CA GLY A 230 9.11 -9.83 10.21
C GLY A 230 8.06 -10.78 9.64
N ASN A 231 7.42 -11.53 10.52
CA ASN A 231 6.49 -12.59 10.14
C ASN A 231 5.15 -12.54 10.88
N SER A 232 4.86 -11.43 11.57
CA SER A 232 3.60 -11.25 12.27
C SER A 232 3.10 -9.81 12.25
N SER A 233 1.79 -9.66 12.21
CA SER A 233 1.09 -8.37 12.28
C SER A 233 -0.04 -8.41 13.30
N VAL A 234 -0.26 -7.32 14.02
CA VAL A 234 -1.47 -7.08 14.81
C VAL A 234 -2.47 -6.33 13.95
N MET A 235 -3.68 -6.89 13.82
CA MET A 235 -4.81 -6.36 13.08
C MET A 235 -6.00 -6.15 14.04
N ALA A 236 -7.08 -5.52 13.56
CA ALA A 236 -8.26 -5.25 14.39
C ALA A 236 -8.91 -6.53 14.94
N GLU A 237 -8.91 -7.59 14.14
CA GLU A 237 -9.45 -8.92 14.47
C GLU A 237 -8.50 -9.83 15.26
N GLY A 238 -7.26 -9.39 15.48
CA GLY A 238 -6.26 -10.15 16.24
C GLY A 238 -4.89 -10.19 15.57
N ARG A 239 -4.05 -11.11 16.05
CA ARG A 239 -2.69 -11.31 15.53
C ARG A 239 -2.68 -12.36 14.44
N VAL A 240 -1.97 -12.07 13.36
CA VAL A 240 -1.68 -13.02 12.29
C VAL A 240 -0.17 -13.27 12.19
N SER A 241 0.21 -14.49 11.85
CA SER A 241 1.59 -14.88 11.54
C SER A 241 1.63 -15.74 10.27
N TRP A 242 2.72 -15.68 9.53
CA TRP A 242 2.89 -16.40 8.27
C TRP A 242 4.28 -17.06 8.18
N ARG A 243 4.47 -17.92 7.18
CA ARG A 243 5.79 -18.49 6.86
C ARG A 243 6.63 -17.41 6.19
N ASP A 244 7.70 -17.00 6.86
CA ASP A 244 8.59 -15.93 6.40
C ASP A 244 9.48 -16.43 5.26
N PHE A 245 9.41 -15.77 4.11
CA PHE A 245 10.31 -16.04 2.99
C PHE A 245 11.78 -15.80 3.37
N PHE A 246 12.08 -14.80 4.19
CA PHE A 246 13.47 -14.44 4.52
C PHE A 246 14.04 -15.23 5.69
N ASP A 247 13.19 -15.67 6.60
CA ASP A 247 13.57 -16.44 7.79
C ASP A 247 14.72 -15.76 8.58
N ASP A 248 15.54 -16.53 9.29
CA ASP A 248 16.71 -16.03 10.03
C ASP A 248 17.76 -15.32 9.16
N LEU A 249 17.75 -15.48 7.82
CA LEU A 249 18.73 -14.86 6.92
C LEU A 249 18.70 -13.33 7.01
N ALA A 250 17.51 -12.73 7.03
CA ALA A 250 17.36 -11.28 7.08
C ALA A 250 17.72 -10.73 8.47
N ILE A 251 17.46 -11.49 9.54
CA ILE A 251 17.82 -11.10 10.92
C ILE A 251 19.34 -10.98 11.07
N GLY A 252 20.11 -11.82 10.37
CA GLY A 252 21.57 -11.77 10.35
C GLY A 252 22.18 -10.58 9.60
N GLN A 253 21.38 -9.74 8.93
CA GLN A 253 21.91 -8.62 8.14
C GLN A 253 22.04 -7.34 8.97
N PRO A 254 23.17 -6.61 8.86
CA PRO A 254 23.49 -5.47 9.74
C PRO A 254 22.47 -4.32 9.64
N ASP A 255 21.85 -4.14 8.48
CA ASP A 255 20.94 -3.02 8.21
C ASP A 255 19.47 -3.43 8.34
N THR A 256 19.17 -4.61 8.89
CA THR A 256 17.81 -5.15 8.98
C THR A 256 17.32 -5.23 10.41
N CYS A 257 16.08 -4.81 10.61
CA CYS A 257 15.37 -4.84 11.87
C CYS A 257 14.16 -5.76 11.73
N SER A 258 14.09 -6.81 12.55
CA SER A 258 12.89 -7.64 12.66
C SER A 258 12.01 -7.21 13.84
N GLY A 259 10.70 -7.36 13.72
CA GLY A 259 9.77 -7.00 14.79
C GLY A 259 8.32 -7.25 14.45
N VAL A 260 7.46 -7.09 15.45
CA VAL A 260 6.01 -7.19 15.27
C VAL A 260 5.51 -5.95 14.54
N HIS A 261 4.78 -6.19 13.45
CA HIS A 261 4.10 -5.17 12.66
C HIS A 261 2.70 -4.88 13.23
N VAL A 262 2.15 -3.69 12.98
CA VAL A 262 0.76 -3.33 13.24
C VAL A 262 0.13 -2.84 11.95
N THR A 263 -1.01 -3.41 11.57
CA THR A 263 -1.75 -2.94 10.40
C THR A 263 -2.70 -1.82 10.80
N SER A 264 -2.43 -0.61 10.29
CA SER A 264 -3.32 0.53 10.44
C SER A 264 -4.14 0.71 9.16
N PRO A 265 -5.49 0.76 9.20
CA PRO A 265 -6.30 0.90 7.98
C PRO A 265 -6.06 2.23 7.26
N SER A 266 -5.56 3.23 7.99
CA SER A 266 -5.13 4.48 7.38
C SER A 266 -4.05 5.17 8.21
N ILE A 267 -3.05 5.74 7.54
CA ILE A 267 -2.06 6.59 8.21
C ILE A 267 -2.68 7.81 8.88
N LEU A 268 -3.89 8.22 8.49
CA LEU A 268 -4.58 9.36 9.10
C LEU A 268 -5.11 9.05 10.51
N LEU A 269 -5.21 7.76 10.85
CA LEU A 269 -5.69 7.29 12.15
C LEU A 269 -4.54 7.12 13.16
N GLU A 270 -3.29 7.34 12.73
CA GLU A 270 -2.08 7.24 13.53
C GLU A 270 -1.87 8.50 14.38
N GLY A 271 -2.80 8.75 15.32
CA GLY A 271 -2.71 9.83 16.30
C GLY A 271 -1.93 9.45 17.57
N GLU A 272 -1.66 10.42 18.43
CA GLU A 272 -0.94 10.23 19.70
C GLU A 272 -1.56 9.13 20.57
N ASN A 273 -2.90 9.10 20.68
CA ASN A 273 -3.60 8.08 21.49
C ASN A 273 -3.44 6.69 20.88
N TRP A 274 -3.48 6.59 19.54
CA TRP A 274 -3.26 5.34 18.84
C TRP A 274 -1.82 4.86 19.09
N LEU A 275 -0.83 5.76 18.95
CA LEU A 275 0.58 5.47 19.15
C LEU A 275 0.89 5.01 20.59
N ALA A 276 0.27 5.64 21.59
CA ALA A 276 0.40 5.24 22.99
C ALA A 276 -0.08 3.80 23.25
N GLY A 277 -0.98 3.27 22.42
CA GLY A 277 -1.42 1.88 22.50
C GLY A 277 -0.45 0.86 21.88
N GLN A 278 0.62 1.28 21.19
CA GLN A 278 1.46 0.40 20.38
C GLN A 278 2.72 -0.13 21.09
N HIS A 279 2.67 -0.25 22.42
CA HIS A 279 3.79 -0.76 23.19
C HIS A 279 4.20 -2.17 22.75
N GLY A 280 5.50 -2.37 22.48
CA GLY A 280 6.07 -3.66 22.07
C GLY A 280 5.94 -3.98 20.57
N HIS A 281 5.32 -3.10 19.79
CA HIS A 281 5.31 -3.19 18.32
C HIS A 281 6.45 -2.34 17.73
N ARG A 282 6.92 -2.71 16.54
CA ARG A 282 8.10 -2.08 15.93
C ARG A 282 7.78 -1.29 14.67
N PHE A 283 6.78 -1.73 13.91
CA PHE A 283 6.49 -1.22 12.58
C PHE A 283 4.99 -1.01 12.35
N VAL A 284 4.65 -0.08 11.46
CA VAL A 284 3.27 0.16 11.02
C VAL A 284 3.22 0.50 9.53
N ASP A 285 2.28 -0.13 8.83
CA ASP A 285 1.76 0.24 7.51
C ASP A 285 0.33 -0.31 7.32
N PRO A 286 -0.37 0.09 6.25
CA PRO A 286 -1.68 -0.46 5.93
C PRO A 286 -1.65 -1.83 5.24
N GLU A 287 -0.55 -2.27 4.63
CA GLU A 287 -0.57 -3.40 3.69
C GLU A 287 -0.09 -4.75 4.27
N ILE A 288 0.99 -4.79 5.06
CA ILE A 288 1.72 -6.02 5.41
C ILE A 288 0.81 -7.07 6.05
N GLY A 289 -0.03 -6.69 7.01
CA GLY A 289 -0.89 -7.65 7.70
C GLY A 289 -1.92 -8.29 6.79
N HIS A 290 -2.50 -7.53 5.84
CA HIS A 290 -3.43 -8.09 4.87
C HIS A 290 -2.72 -9.08 3.93
N MET A 291 -1.51 -8.76 3.47
CA MET A 291 -0.69 -9.67 2.65
C MET A 291 -0.30 -10.93 3.40
N GLY A 292 0.19 -10.80 4.63
CA GLY A 292 0.58 -11.92 5.49
C GLY A 292 -0.58 -12.84 5.82
N ARG A 293 -1.76 -12.27 6.12
CA ARG A 293 -3.00 -13.05 6.34
C ARG A 293 -3.44 -13.81 5.10
N ALA A 294 -3.39 -13.18 3.93
CA ALA A 294 -3.69 -13.84 2.66
C ALA A 294 -2.71 -14.98 2.35
N ALA A 295 -1.42 -14.76 2.57
CA ALA A 295 -0.39 -15.77 2.39
C ALA A 295 -0.56 -16.96 3.34
N HIS A 296 -0.85 -16.69 4.61
CA HIS A 296 -1.14 -17.73 5.59
C HIS A 296 -2.37 -18.57 5.19
N ALA A 297 -3.46 -17.90 4.80
CA ALA A 297 -4.69 -18.57 4.38
C ALA A 297 -4.52 -19.43 3.10
N ALA A 298 -3.61 -19.02 2.21
CA ALA A 298 -3.33 -19.73 0.96
C ALA A 298 -2.17 -20.74 1.07
N ASP A 299 -1.58 -20.91 2.25
CA ASP A 299 -0.39 -21.72 2.50
C ASP A 299 0.76 -21.44 1.50
N ILE A 300 1.16 -20.18 1.37
CA ILE A 300 2.34 -19.74 0.59
C ILE A 300 3.34 -19.01 1.48
N GLU A 301 4.60 -18.92 1.06
CA GLU A 301 5.59 -18.12 1.78
C GLU A 301 5.42 -16.63 1.45
N PHE A 302 5.52 -15.79 2.48
CA PHE A 302 5.47 -14.35 2.33
C PHE A 302 6.60 -13.69 3.12
N GLY A 303 7.26 -12.71 2.50
CA GLY A 303 8.25 -11.87 3.19
C GLY A 303 8.05 -10.42 2.82
N PHE A 304 8.50 -9.51 3.69
CA PHE A 304 8.63 -8.10 3.34
C PHE A 304 10.02 -7.58 3.70
N LEU A 305 10.55 -6.71 2.85
CA LEU A 305 11.74 -5.92 3.16
C LEU A 305 11.45 -4.46 2.81
N HIS A 306 11.07 -3.70 3.83
CA HIS A 306 10.64 -2.31 3.64
C HIS A 306 11.72 -1.34 4.09
N VAL A 307 11.87 -0.24 3.36
CA VAL A 307 12.64 0.89 3.88
C VAL A 307 11.86 1.55 5.01
N ILE A 308 12.48 1.68 6.18
CA ILE A 308 11.89 2.44 7.28
C ILE A 308 11.93 3.92 6.92
N SER A 309 10.81 4.48 6.46
CA SER A 309 10.80 5.79 5.79
C SER A 309 10.55 6.98 6.71
N ASN A 310 9.99 6.72 7.88
CA ASN A 310 9.60 7.70 8.89
C ASN A 310 9.53 7.01 10.26
N ASN A 311 9.43 7.81 11.32
CA ASN A 311 9.28 7.35 12.69
C ASN A 311 8.11 8.11 13.33
N LEU A 312 7.18 7.38 13.95
CA LEU A 312 6.01 7.95 14.60
C LEU A 312 6.28 8.25 16.08
N ALA A 313 7.17 7.48 16.71
CA ALA A 313 7.51 7.60 18.13
C ALA A 313 8.48 8.76 18.42
N HIS A 314 9.21 9.24 17.41
CA HIS A 314 10.15 10.34 17.55
C HIS A 314 10.19 11.19 16.28
N ALA A 315 10.17 12.51 16.46
CA ALA A 315 10.28 13.46 15.35
C ALA A 315 11.73 13.54 14.85
N TYR A 316 11.96 13.10 13.61
CA TYR A 316 13.24 13.27 12.93
C TYR A 316 13.15 14.38 11.89
N PRO A 317 14.30 14.99 11.50
CA PRO A 317 14.31 16.00 10.43
C PRO A 317 13.81 15.48 9.08
N VAL A 318 13.83 14.16 8.85
CA VAL A 318 13.35 13.51 7.63
C VAL A 318 12.05 12.78 7.93
N ASP A 319 11.02 13.03 7.11
CA ASP A 319 9.70 12.42 7.21
C ASP A 319 9.06 12.20 5.81
N LEU A 320 7.77 11.87 5.78
CA LEU A 320 7.03 11.64 4.53
C LEU A 320 6.81 12.92 3.70
N SER A 321 7.11 14.11 4.23
CA SER A 321 6.88 15.39 3.58
C SER A 321 8.10 15.87 2.77
N ASN A 322 9.31 15.40 3.10
CA ASN A 322 10.58 15.82 2.51
C ASN A 322 11.39 14.68 1.85
N GLU A 323 10.68 13.66 1.35
CA GLU A 323 11.21 12.46 0.69
C GLU A 323 12.14 12.68 -0.52
N ARG A 324 12.22 13.91 -1.05
CA ARG A 324 12.96 14.28 -2.27
C ARG A 324 14.32 14.92 -1.98
N LEU A 325 14.72 15.08 -0.72
CA LEU A 325 16.07 15.54 -0.38
C LEU A 325 17.13 14.58 -0.95
N ALA A 326 18.20 15.12 -1.53
CA ALA A 326 19.23 14.32 -2.22
C ALA A 326 19.82 13.23 -1.32
N THR A 327 20.11 13.57 -0.06
CA THR A 327 20.62 12.63 0.95
C THR A 327 19.63 11.50 1.27
N VAL A 328 18.32 11.77 1.20
CA VAL A 328 17.27 10.76 1.39
C VAL A 328 17.20 9.82 0.19
N VAL A 329 17.33 10.37 -1.02
CA VAL A 329 17.34 9.59 -2.27
C VAL A 329 18.56 8.67 -2.33
N GLU A 330 19.73 9.16 -1.93
CA GLU A 330 20.97 8.38 -1.87
C GLU A 330 20.88 7.22 -0.87
N ARG A 331 20.42 7.50 0.36
CA ARG A 331 20.23 6.45 1.38
C ARG A 331 19.23 5.38 0.93
N ARG A 332 18.12 5.81 0.34
CA ARG A 332 17.10 4.91 -0.22
C ARG A 332 17.63 4.06 -1.37
N THR A 333 18.49 4.64 -2.19
CA THR A 333 19.22 3.92 -3.24
C THR A 333 20.04 2.80 -2.64
N HIS A 334 20.87 3.09 -1.64
CA HIS A 334 21.65 2.07 -0.94
C HIS A 334 20.77 0.97 -0.34
N LEU A 335 19.70 1.32 0.35
CA LEU A 335 18.79 0.35 0.96
C LEU A 335 18.06 -0.53 -0.08
N LEU A 336 17.71 0.01 -1.24
CA LEU A 336 17.16 -0.80 -2.34
C LEU A 336 18.18 -1.80 -2.87
N ASP A 337 19.46 -1.42 -2.96
CA ASP A 337 20.51 -2.33 -3.41
C ASP A 337 20.71 -3.46 -2.39
N ARG A 338 20.63 -3.14 -1.07
CA ARG A 338 20.62 -4.14 0.01
C ARG A 338 19.41 -5.07 -0.06
N ILE A 339 18.21 -4.57 -0.34
CA ILE A 339 17.01 -5.42 -0.53
C ILE A 339 17.25 -6.44 -1.64
N HIS A 340 17.77 -5.99 -2.79
CA HIS A 340 18.05 -6.87 -3.92
C HIS A 340 19.11 -7.93 -3.56
N GLU A 341 20.14 -7.55 -2.82
CA GLU A 341 21.17 -8.49 -2.34
C GLU A 341 20.60 -9.55 -1.40
N ILE A 342 19.76 -9.17 -0.44
CA ILE A 342 19.14 -10.13 0.51
C ILE A 342 18.24 -11.11 -0.24
N ILE A 343 17.45 -10.64 -1.21
CA ILE A 343 16.63 -11.52 -2.06
C ILE A 343 17.52 -12.51 -2.82
N ARG A 344 18.63 -12.05 -3.43
CA ARG A 344 19.59 -12.91 -4.13
C ARG A 344 20.19 -13.96 -3.20
N LEU A 345 20.61 -13.56 -2.00
CA LEU A 345 21.14 -14.48 -0.99
C LEU A 345 20.11 -15.53 -0.60
N ARG A 346 18.85 -15.15 -0.38
CA ARG A 346 17.79 -16.10 -0.04
C ARG A 346 17.54 -17.10 -1.16
N LEU A 347 17.43 -16.63 -2.40
CA LEU A 347 17.20 -17.49 -3.57
C LEU A 347 18.28 -18.57 -3.75
N ARG A 348 19.54 -18.29 -3.38
CA ARG A 348 20.64 -19.30 -3.38
C ARG A 348 20.44 -20.43 -2.36
N THR A 349 19.74 -20.16 -1.27
CA THR A 349 19.55 -21.14 -0.18
C THR A 349 18.33 -22.03 -0.36
N ILE A 350 17.42 -21.67 -1.27
CA ILE A 350 16.25 -22.49 -1.58
C ILE A 350 16.77 -23.74 -2.30
N SER A 351 16.38 -24.93 -1.84
CA SER A 351 16.76 -26.19 -2.47
C SER A 351 16.23 -26.24 -3.91
N LEU A 352 16.97 -26.85 -4.83
CA LEU A 352 16.48 -27.08 -6.19
C LEU A 352 15.31 -28.08 -6.21
N GLU A 353 15.19 -28.92 -5.17
CA GLU A 353 14.10 -29.91 -5.04
C GLU A 353 12.74 -29.27 -4.70
N ASP A 354 12.73 -28.07 -4.11
CA ASP A 354 11.51 -27.30 -3.80
C ASP A 354 10.96 -26.52 -5.02
N ALA A 355 11.57 -26.71 -6.20
CA ALA A 355 11.33 -25.93 -7.43
C ALA A 355 10.40 -26.62 -8.46
N HIS A 356 9.87 -27.81 -8.15
CA HIS A 356 9.02 -28.58 -9.05
C HIS A 356 7.60 -28.72 -8.52
#